data_AF-A0A841U0F3-F1
#
_entry.id   AF-A0A841U0F3-F1
#
_cell.length_a   1.000
_cell.length_b   1.000
_cell.length_c   1.000
_cell.angle_alpha   90.00
_cell.angle_beta   90.00
_cell.angle_gamma   90.00
#
_symmetry.space_group_name_H-M   'P 1'
#
loop_
_entity.id
_entity.type
_entity.pdbx_description
1 polymer ?
#
loop_
_entity_poly.entity_id
_entity_poly.type
_entity_poly.pdbx_seq_one_letter_code
_entity_poly.pdbx_strand_id
1 'polypeptide(L)'
;MNFNGRGGSRSEKDGSAVLLVGTDPLLTIVETELRKTGCTPVRLSLAGSASGSAEPAWGEAIREARWVLFAAGERDAAELPALEEACRQARVPLLPAVIARGTGVAGPLADPDSGWGWEAAWRRLRLPAQVRENSDSAEDGTAAMLANVLASEWRLECSQPGRSRLRDRLYLLDLRTAEGSFHPFHPHPLAGGKRFSPMKLGIERPSEPGPRSGLEPDGSGELGLLEVIGRLTSPATGILRVWDEGDLAQLPLSLCRVRAADPLAADGASLLPEEIAAGLTHREARKEAGLTGIEAYVARMAGSEERMARTYDWFGIGAGGTVPEAFNRALSRGLARRAEKAAAARPAAVRERRLGTIEDVHCRYCWRALTIELGTPPVLGEGEDRLGFPTMWVRAGGRWHAGAGLNRTLALRSALQSALLSVCPPRPGAAPAAGREVRATTAAAEAPPLDIPETEEPSSARLAEDALRIVMANKYRLSIYELAMEPILRREFAGVLGLVLEEGP
;
A
#
# COMPACT_ATOMS: atom_id res chain seq x y z
N MET A 1 50.09 49.35 -3.61
CA MET A 1 50.60 48.33 -4.56
C MET A 1 49.47 48.02 -5.53
N ASN A 2 49.69 48.34 -6.80
CA ASN A 2 48.81 47.98 -7.90
C ASN A 2 48.85 46.47 -8.13
N PHE A 3 47.69 45.83 -8.27
CA PHE A 3 47.53 44.71 -9.20
C PHE A 3 46.17 44.79 -9.87
N ASN A 4 46.20 45.36 -11.08
CA ASN A 4 45.20 45.17 -12.11
C ASN A 4 45.25 43.70 -12.55
N GLY A 5 44.12 43.02 -12.55
CA GLY A 5 43.96 41.69 -13.14
C GLY A 5 42.63 41.64 -13.90
N ARG A 6 42.68 42.00 -15.18
CA ARG A 6 41.63 41.74 -16.16
C ARG A 6 41.34 40.23 -16.17
N GLY A 7 40.11 39.84 -15.86
CA GLY A 7 39.55 38.52 -16.12
C GLY A 7 38.18 38.72 -16.72
N GLY A 8 37.98 38.20 -17.93
CA GLY A 8 36.95 38.63 -18.87
C GLY A 8 35.52 38.61 -18.33
N SER A 9 34.77 39.61 -18.74
CA SER A 9 33.31 39.55 -18.80
C SER A 9 32.91 38.30 -19.57
N ARG A 10 32.57 37.23 -18.85
CA ARG A 10 31.72 36.18 -19.40
C ARG A 10 30.43 36.86 -19.78
N SER A 11 30.30 37.12 -21.07
CA SER A 11 29.09 37.56 -21.73
C SER A 11 27.90 36.81 -21.14
N GLU A 12 26.96 37.57 -20.60
CA GLU A 12 25.64 37.23 -20.08
C GLU A 12 24.70 36.67 -21.18
N LYS A 13 25.25 35.85 -22.08
CA LYS A 13 24.57 35.09 -23.14
C LYS A 13 24.84 33.59 -22.99
N ASP A 14 25.01 33.13 -21.76
CA ASP A 14 25.09 31.71 -21.40
C ASP A 14 23.66 31.24 -21.04
N GLY A 15 22.75 31.39 -22.00
CA GLY A 15 21.38 30.90 -21.89
C GLY A 15 21.46 29.40 -21.62
N SER A 16 21.11 29.00 -20.41
CA SER A 16 21.15 27.63 -19.90
C SER A 16 20.86 26.62 -21.01
N ALA A 17 21.87 25.81 -21.38
CA ALA A 17 21.75 24.80 -22.42
C ALA A 17 20.69 23.76 -22.00
N VAL A 18 19.45 24.00 -22.41
CA VAL A 18 18.30 23.13 -22.17
C VAL A 18 18.09 22.28 -23.42
N LEU A 19 18.12 20.98 -23.23
CA LEU A 19 17.73 20.02 -24.24
C LEU A 19 16.26 19.66 -24.04
N LEU A 20 15.46 19.84 -25.08
CA LEU A 20 14.04 19.52 -25.09
C LEU A 20 13.82 18.27 -25.94
N VAL A 21 13.34 17.18 -25.31
CA VAL A 21 13.15 15.86 -25.92
C VAL A 21 11.68 15.47 -25.88
N GLY A 22 11.13 14.90 -26.96
CA GLY A 22 9.79 14.34 -26.94
C GLY A 22 9.09 14.35 -28.29
N THR A 23 7.76 14.51 -28.27
CA THR A 23 6.90 14.49 -29.46
C THR A 23 5.85 15.60 -29.44
N ASP A 24 5.44 16.02 -30.63
CA ASP A 24 4.36 16.97 -30.80
C ASP A 24 3.00 16.37 -30.38
N PRO A 25 2.03 17.20 -29.94
CA PRO A 25 2.06 18.67 -29.90
C PRO A 25 2.66 19.27 -28.62
N LEU A 26 2.73 18.52 -27.51
CA LEU A 26 3.16 19.04 -26.20
C LEU A 26 4.57 19.64 -26.24
N LEU A 27 5.48 19.04 -27.00
CA LEU A 27 6.85 19.53 -27.19
C LEU A 27 6.90 20.99 -27.69
N THR A 28 6.08 21.32 -28.70
CA THR A 28 6.00 22.67 -29.27
C THR A 28 5.43 23.70 -28.28
N ILE A 29 4.46 23.27 -27.46
CA ILE A 29 3.87 24.12 -26.42
C ILE A 29 4.91 24.42 -25.33
N VAL A 30 5.64 23.41 -24.86
CA VAL A 30 6.73 23.57 -23.88
C VAL A 30 7.83 24.48 -24.42
N GLU A 31 8.24 24.31 -25.67
CA GLU A 31 9.21 25.18 -26.32
C GLU A 31 8.77 26.66 -26.32
N THR A 32 7.48 26.90 -26.59
CA THR A 32 6.90 28.24 -26.60
C THR A 32 6.94 28.87 -25.21
N GLU A 33 6.58 28.12 -24.16
CA GLU A 33 6.64 28.61 -22.78
C GLU A 33 8.09 28.87 -22.31
N LEU A 34 9.05 28.01 -22.68
CA LEU A 34 10.47 28.22 -22.37
C LEU A 34 11.01 29.50 -23.01
N ARG A 35 10.65 29.79 -24.26
CA ARG A 35 11.07 31.03 -24.94
C ARG A 35 10.54 32.28 -24.23
N LYS A 36 9.33 32.23 -23.66
CA LYS A 36 8.78 33.35 -22.85
C LYS A 36 9.61 33.61 -21.58
N THR A 37 10.35 32.61 -21.09
CA THR A 37 11.26 32.78 -19.95
C THR A 37 12.64 33.33 -20.33
N GLY A 38 12.91 33.52 -21.63
CA GLY A 38 14.23 33.92 -22.16
C GLY A 38 15.17 32.74 -22.45
N CYS A 39 14.68 31.50 -22.41
CA CYS A 39 15.45 30.30 -22.73
C CYS A 39 15.30 29.91 -24.21
N THR A 40 16.40 29.58 -24.87
CA THR A 40 16.41 29.04 -26.24
C THR A 40 16.81 27.56 -26.21
N PRO A 41 15.85 26.63 -26.09
CA PRO A 41 16.15 25.20 -25.98
C PRO A 41 16.63 24.62 -27.32
N VAL A 42 17.46 23.58 -27.26
CA VAL A 42 17.78 22.72 -28.40
C VAL A 42 16.77 21.58 -28.44
N ARG A 43 16.11 21.38 -29.59
CA ARG A 43 15.04 20.39 -29.75
C ARG A 43 15.56 19.09 -30.34
N LEU A 44 15.16 17.96 -29.75
CA LEU A 44 15.31 16.62 -30.31
C LEU A 44 13.96 15.91 -30.34
N SER A 45 13.52 15.49 -31.53
CA SER A 45 12.31 14.69 -31.68
C SER A 45 12.63 13.22 -31.45
N LEU A 46 11.75 12.49 -30.77
CA LEU A 46 11.84 11.03 -30.71
C LEU A 46 11.54 10.47 -32.12
N ALA A 47 12.57 10.00 -32.82
CA ALA A 47 12.36 9.26 -34.06
C ALA A 47 11.83 7.86 -33.70
N GLY A 48 10.62 7.52 -34.17
CA GLY A 48 9.97 6.25 -33.83
C GLY A 48 10.88 5.05 -34.13
N SER A 49 11.21 4.26 -33.10
CA SER A 49 12.00 3.03 -33.26
C SER A 49 11.14 1.93 -33.89
N ALA A 50 10.91 2.02 -35.19
CA ALA A 50 10.58 0.84 -35.98
C ALA A 50 11.92 0.16 -36.32
N SER A 51 12.10 -1.06 -35.82
CA SER A 51 13.27 -1.96 -35.97
C SER A 51 14.44 -1.72 -35.00
N GLY A 52 14.75 -2.77 -34.23
CA GLY A 52 15.77 -2.76 -33.19
C GLY A 52 17.19 -2.61 -33.72
N SER A 53 18.08 -2.14 -32.83
CA SER A 53 19.54 -1.96 -32.96
C SER A 53 20.08 -0.57 -33.32
N ALA A 54 19.42 0.52 -32.91
CA ALA A 54 20.11 1.81 -32.75
C ALA A 54 20.05 2.22 -31.27
N GLU A 55 21.21 2.36 -30.63
CA GLU A 55 21.27 3.08 -29.34
C GLU A 55 20.64 4.46 -29.53
N PRO A 56 19.80 4.92 -28.59
CA PRO A 56 19.14 6.20 -28.74
C PRO A 56 20.19 7.31 -28.87
N ALA A 57 20.13 8.07 -29.96
CA ALA A 57 21.11 9.07 -30.38
C ALA A 57 21.13 10.35 -29.49
N TRP A 58 20.77 10.23 -28.21
CA TRP A 58 20.71 11.35 -27.26
C TRP A 58 22.01 11.51 -26.47
N GLY A 59 22.88 10.49 -26.42
CA GLY A 59 24.02 10.44 -25.51
C GLY A 59 25.00 11.61 -25.63
N GLU A 60 25.30 12.08 -26.84
CA GLU A 60 26.18 13.26 -27.04
C GLU A 60 25.46 14.56 -26.67
N ALA A 61 24.22 14.74 -27.12
CA ALA A 61 23.44 15.94 -26.85
C ALA A 61 23.14 16.13 -25.35
N ILE A 62 22.91 15.04 -24.61
CA ILE A 62 22.70 15.08 -23.15
C ILE A 62 23.98 15.55 -22.45
N ARG A 63 25.17 15.09 -22.87
CA ARG A 63 26.44 15.49 -22.23
C ARG A 63 26.75 16.99 -22.38
N GLU A 64 26.25 17.62 -23.42
CA GLU A 64 26.40 19.06 -23.65
C GLU A 64 25.30 19.89 -22.97
N ALA A 65 24.20 19.25 -22.54
CA ALA A 65 23.09 19.89 -21.89
C ALA A 65 23.34 20.08 -20.39
N ARG A 66 22.80 21.18 -19.84
CA ARG A 66 22.73 21.40 -18.38
C ARG A 66 21.41 20.89 -17.79
N TRP A 67 20.38 20.79 -18.62
CA TRP A 67 19.03 20.37 -18.26
C TRP A 67 18.41 19.61 -19.41
N VAL A 68 17.69 18.53 -19.10
CA VAL A 68 16.82 17.86 -20.05
C VAL A 68 15.37 18.07 -19.62
N LEU A 69 14.54 18.55 -20.54
CA LEU A 69 13.09 18.61 -20.39
C LEU A 69 12.48 17.59 -21.34
N PHE A 70 11.55 16.79 -20.84
CA PHE A 70 10.81 15.83 -21.66
C PHE A 70 9.35 16.24 -21.80
N ALA A 71 8.79 16.14 -22.99
CA ALA A 71 7.41 16.52 -23.26
C ALA A 71 6.79 15.63 -24.34
N ALA A 72 5.89 14.72 -23.98
CA ALA A 72 5.27 13.80 -24.93
C ALA A 72 3.88 13.30 -24.50
N GLY A 73 3.22 12.53 -25.37
CA GLY A 73 2.01 11.76 -25.01
C GLY A 73 2.34 10.41 -24.33
N GLU A 74 1.31 9.73 -23.81
CA GLU A 74 1.45 8.45 -23.08
C GLU A 74 2.19 7.36 -23.86
N ARG A 75 2.00 7.30 -25.19
CA ARG A 75 2.65 6.28 -26.04
C ARG A 75 4.17 6.41 -26.03
N ASP A 76 4.66 7.64 -26.07
CA ASP A 76 6.09 7.94 -26.15
C ASP A 76 6.75 8.04 -24.76
N ALA A 77 5.93 8.08 -23.69
CA ALA A 77 6.41 8.02 -22.32
C ALA A 77 7.10 6.68 -21.98
N ALA A 78 6.98 5.66 -22.83
CA ALA A 78 7.74 4.41 -22.73
C ALA A 78 9.27 4.61 -22.88
N GLU A 79 9.70 5.69 -23.53
CA GLU A 79 11.12 6.04 -23.72
C GLU A 79 11.75 6.72 -22.49
N LEU A 80 10.92 7.25 -21.57
CA LEU A 80 11.39 7.99 -20.40
C LEU A 80 12.38 7.22 -19.51
N PRO A 81 12.19 5.91 -19.22
CA PRO A 81 13.16 5.15 -18.42
C PRO A 81 14.55 5.11 -19.05
N ALA A 82 14.64 4.95 -20.38
CA ALA A 82 15.92 4.94 -21.10
C ALA A 82 16.56 6.33 -21.11
N LEU A 83 15.75 7.38 -21.29
CA LEU A 83 16.22 8.76 -21.23
C LEU A 83 16.73 9.13 -19.82
N GLU A 84 16.00 8.74 -18.77
CA GLU A 84 16.37 8.99 -17.39
C GLU A 84 17.70 8.29 -17.03
N GLU A 85 17.90 7.05 -17.48
CA GLU A 85 19.16 6.32 -17.32
C GLU A 85 20.33 7.07 -17.99
N ALA A 86 20.15 7.50 -19.24
CA ALA A 86 21.17 8.27 -19.96
C ALA A 86 21.49 9.61 -19.25
N CYS A 87 20.46 10.31 -18.76
CA CYS A 87 20.61 11.53 -17.97
C CYS A 87 21.37 11.27 -16.66
N ARG A 88 21.08 10.16 -15.97
CA ARG A 88 21.74 9.77 -14.73
C ARG A 88 23.23 9.48 -14.96
N GLN A 89 23.56 8.76 -16.03
CA GLN A 89 24.95 8.48 -16.43
C GLN A 89 25.73 9.76 -16.79
N ALA A 90 25.06 10.72 -17.43
CA ALA A 90 25.64 12.02 -17.76
C ALA A 90 25.61 13.03 -16.60
N ARG A 91 25.01 12.68 -15.44
CA ARG A 91 24.75 13.58 -14.30
C ARG A 91 23.97 14.85 -14.68
N VAL A 92 22.98 14.72 -15.56
CA VAL A 92 22.12 15.82 -16.00
C VAL A 92 20.71 15.64 -15.42
N PRO A 93 20.11 16.67 -14.77
CA PRO A 93 18.74 16.59 -14.29
C PRO A 93 17.72 16.49 -15.43
N LEU A 94 16.69 15.66 -15.23
CA LEU A 94 15.58 15.47 -16.16
C LEU A 94 14.26 15.91 -15.51
N LEU A 95 13.47 16.73 -16.22
CA LEU A 95 12.12 17.09 -15.79
C LEU A 95 11.09 16.71 -16.88
N PRO A 96 10.22 15.72 -16.62
CA PRO A 96 9.25 15.25 -17.60
C PRO A 96 7.88 15.94 -17.49
N ALA A 97 7.21 16.03 -18.63
CA ALA A 97 5.79 16.29 -18.77
C ALA A 97 5.16 15.28 -19.74
N VAL A 98 4.06 14.66 -19.33
CA VAL A 98 3.34 13.65 -20.12
C VAL A 98 1.84 13.93 -20.10
N ILE A 99 1.20 13.83 -21.27
CA ILE A 99 -0.26 13.77 -21.35
C ILE A 99 -0.69 12.31 -21.48
N ALA A 100 -1.46 11.83 -20.51
CA ALA A 100 -1.94 10.45 -20.46
C ALA A 100 -3.40 10.39 -19.99
N ARG A 101 -4.24 9.68 -20.76
CA ARG A 101 -5.67 9.44 -20.46
C ARG A 101 -6.44 10.70 -20.06
N GLY A 102 -6.20 11.82 -20.74
CA GLY A 102 -6.85 13.11 -20.46
C GLY A 102 -6.32 13.83 -19.21
N THR A 103 -5.18 13.41 -18.66
CA THR A 103 -4.49 14.04 -17.53
C THR A 103 -3.09 14.48 -17.95
N GLY A 104 -2.75 15.74 -17.70
CA GLY A 104 -1.39 16.24 -17.78
C GLY A 104 -0.62 15.93 -16.50
N VAL A 105 0.57 15.36 -16.63
CA VAL A 105 1.46 14.99 -15.53
C VAL A 105 2.77 15.74 -15.72
N ALA A 106 3.21 16.50 -14.73
CA ALA A 106 4.56 17.08 -14.71
C ALA A 106 5.34 16.59 -13.48
N GLY A 107 6.63 16.34 -13.69
CA GLY A 107 7.51 15.75 -12.70
C GLY A 107 7.43 14.21 -12.65
N PRO A 108 8.22 13.60 -11.75
CA PRO A 108 9.07 14.26 -10.77
C PRO A 108 10.37 14.77 -11.42
N LEU A 109 11.02 15.74 -10.80
CA LEU A 109 12.37 16.12 -11.14
C LEU A 109 13.30 14.94 -10.81
N ALA A 110 13.81 14.28 -11.84
CA ALA A 110 14.78 13.21 -11.71
C ALA A 110 16.18 13.83 -11.59
N ASP A 111 16.62 13.97 -10.33
CA ASP A 111 17.98 14.37 -9.98
C ASP A 111 18.89 13.12 -9.97
N PRO A 112 20.05 13.13 -10.67
CA PRO A 112 20.99 12.00 -10.73
C PRO A 112 21.40 11.43 -9.38
N ASP A 113 21.43 12.25 -8.33
CA ASP A 113 21.83 11.84 -6.98
C ASP A 113 20.65 11.37 -6.11
N SER A 114 19.44 11.34 -6.67
CA SER A 114 18.20 11.08 -5.94
C SER A 114 17.60 9.71 -6.31
N GLY A 115 16.91 9.08 -5.35
CA GLY A 115 16.10 7.87 -5.59
C GLY A 115 14.72 8.14 -6.18
N TRP A 116 14.48 9.38 -6.61
CA TRP A 116 13.21 9.89 -7.12
C TRP A 116 13.30 9.91 -8.65
N GLY A 117 12.43 9.15 -9.32
CA GLY A 117 12.47 8.99 -10.77
C GLY A 117 11.09 8.77 -11.36
N TRP A 118 10.98 8.89 -12.67
CA TRP A 118 9.72 8.78 -13.40
C TRP A 118 9.07 7.42 -13.17
N GLU A 119 9.84 6.32 -13.25
CA GLU A 119 9.29 4.97 -13.04
C GLU A 119 8.66 4.81 -11.64
N ALA A 120 9.30 5.38 -10.61
CA ALA A 120 8.80 5.34 -9.25
C ALA A 120 7.48 6.10 -9.10
N ALA A 121 7.38 7.28 -9.72
CA ALA A 121 6.18 8.08 -9.75
C ALA A 121 5.05 7.42 -10.55
N TRP A 122 5.37 6.90 -11.75
CA TRP A 122 4.40 6.32 -12.67
C TRP A 122 3.71 5.10 -12.07
N ARG A 123 4.46 4.22 -11.39
CA ARG A 123 3.90 3.07 -10.67
C ARG A 123 2.97 3.46 -9.52
N ARG A 124 3.09 4.69 -9.00
CA ARG A 124 2.21 5.24 -7.95
C ARG A 124 1.04 6.01 -8.53
N LEU A 125 1.08 6.39 -9.80
CA LEU A 125 0.12 7.33 -10.34
C LEU A 125 -1.15 6.61 -10.79
N ARG A 126 -2.27 6.97 -10.18
CA ARG A 126 -3.59 6.55 -10.66
C ARG A 126 -4.14 7.59 -11.61
N LEU A 127 -4.16 7.23 -12.89
CA LEU A 127 -4.86 7.99 -13.91
C LEU A 127 -6.33 7.54 -14.03
N PRO A 128 -7.25 8.43 -14.46
CA PRO A 128 -8.62 8.05 -14.76
C PRO A 128 -8.68 6.96 -15.85
N ALA A 129 -9.79 6.22 -15.87
CA ALA A 129 -10.06 5.25 -16.93
C ALA A 129 -10.05 5.97 -18.28
N GLN A 130 -9.54 5.29 -19.32
CA GLN A 130 -9.37 5.86 -20.66
C GLN A 130 -10.67 6.51 -21.14
N VAL A 131 -10.65 7.84 -21.25
CA VAL A 131 -11.75 8.61 -21.82
C VAL A 131 -11.77 8.33 -23.31
N ARG A 132 -12.92 7.90 -23.85
CA ARG A 132 -13.09 7.73 -25.31
C ARG A 132 -12.80 9.07 -25.99
N GLU A 133 -11.92 9.02 -26.98
CA GLU A 133 -11.52 10.12 -27.85
C GLU A 133 -12.72 10.94 -28.30
N ASN A 134 -12.77 12.19 -27.84
CA ASN A 134 -13.59 13.28 -28.37
C ASN A 134 -13.14 14.57 -27.67
N SER A 135 -12.09 15.25 -28.17
CA SER A 135 -12.03 16.72 -28.28
C SER A 135 -10.63 17.25 -28.66
N ASP A 136 -10.32 17.27 -29.96
CA ASP A 136 -9.08 17.85 -30.54
C ASP A 136 -8.93 19.38 -30.42
N SER A 137 -9.66 20.06 -29.51
CA SER A 137 -9.63 21.54 -29.42
C SER A 137 -9.61 22.14 -28.02
N ALA A 138 -9.93 21.37 -26.98
CA ALA A 138 -9.77 21.78 -25.58
C ALA A 138 -8.36 21.45 -25.04
N GLU A 139 -7.60 20.63 -25.74
CA GLU A 139 -6.31 20.10 -25.29
C GLU A 139 -5.18 21.14 -25.35
N ASP A 140 -5.17 22.05 -26.34
CA ASP A 140 -4.07 23.01 -26.54
C ASP A 140 -3.96 24.04 -25.40
N GLY A 141 -5.10 24.59 -24.94
CA GLY A 141 -5.14 25.60 -23.88
C GLY A 141 -4.72 25.03 -22.51
N THR A 142 -5.20 23.83 -22.19
CA THR A 142 -4.87 23.17 -20.91
C THR A 142 -3.47 22.55 -20.96
N ALA A 143 -3.00 22.07 -22.11
CA ALA A 143 -1.60 21.66 -22.30
C ALA A 143 -0.62 22.84 -22.11
N ALA A 144 -1.00 24.06 -22.49
CA ALA A 144 -0.21 25.26 -22.20
C ALA A 144 -0.08 25.53 -20.69
N MET A 145 -1.09 25.21 -19.88
CA MET A 145 -0.97 25.28 -18.42
C MET A 145 0.05 24.28 -17.89
N LEU A 146 0.04 23.03 -18.37
CA LEU A 146 1.05 22.03 -18.01
C LEU A 146 2.46 22.47 -18.39
N ALA A 147 2.63 22.98 -19.61
CA ALA A 147 3.89 23.51 -20.11
C ALA A 147 4.40 24.69 -19.28
N ASN A 148 3.51 25.60 -18.89
CA ASN A 148 3.86 26.73 -18.03
C ASN A 148 4.32 26.26 -16.64
N VAL A 149 3.64 25.28 -16.04
CA VAL A 149 4.09 24.68 -14.77
C VAL A 149 5.48 24.07 -14.92
N LEU A 150 5.71 23.29 -15.97
CA LEU A 150 7.02 22.68 -16.25
C LEU A 150 8.13 23.73 -16.38
N ALA A 151 7.90 24.76 -17.21
CA ALA A 151 8.87 25.83 -17.44
C ALA A 151 9.11 26.68 -16.18
N SER A 152 8.07 26.95 -15.41
CA SER A 152 8.16 27.72 -14.15
C SER A 152 8.92 26.97 -13.07
N GLU A 153 8.65 25.67 -12.90
CA GLU A 153 9.35 24.82 -11.93
C GLU A 153 10.82 24.61 -12.31
N TRP A 154 11.11 24.40 -13.61
CA TRP A 154 12.48 24.37 -14.12
C TRP A 154 13.23 25.68 -13.83
N ARG A 155 12.60 26.83 -14.11
CA ARG A 155 13.22 28.15 -13.85
C ARG A 155 13.43 28.39 -12.36
N LEU A 156 12.47 27.98 -11.53
CA LEU A 156 12.60 28.06 -10.08
C LEU A 156 13.79 27.24 -9.59
N GLU A 157 13.96 26.02 -10.10
CA GLU A 157 15.09 25.17 -9.74
C GLU A 157 16.43 25.71 -10.25
N CYS A 158 16.47 26.29 -11.46
CA CYS A 158 17.67 26.95 -12.00
C CYS A 158 18.12 28.16 -11.17
N SER A 159 17.15 28.96 -10.72
CA SER A 159 17.42 30.20 -9.99
C SER A 159 17.62 29.98 -8.49
N GLN A 160 16.93 28.99 -7.91
CA GLN A 160 16.97 28.65 -6.50
C GLN A 160 16.93 27.12 -6.33
N PRO A 161 18.09 26.44 -6.42
CA PRO A 161 18.16 24.99 -6.25
C PRO A 161 17.49 24.53 -4.96
N GLY A 162 16.65 23.49 -5.03
CA GLY A 162 15.91 22.99 -3.88
C GLY A 162 14.51 23.57 -3.68
N ARG A 163 14.10 24.57 -4.47
CA ARG A 163 12.78 25.22 -4.32
C ARG A 163 11.70 24.63 -5.20
N SER A 164 12.04 23.84 -6.23
CA SER A 164 11.01 23.21 -7.05
C SER A 164 10.19 22.21 -6.23
N ARG A 165 8.87 22.29 -6.38
CA ARG A 165 7.92 21.35 -5.79
C ARG A 165 7.94 20.01 -6.50
N LEU A 166 8.43 19.94 -7.74
CA LEU A 166 8.49 18.70 -8.51
C LEU A 166 9.60 17.74 -8.04
N ARG A 167 10.43 18.13 -7.06
CA ARG A 167 11.45 17.26 -6.45
C ARG A 167 10.85 16.06 -5.73
N ASP A 168 9.77 16.27 -4.97
CA ASP A 168 9.11 15.26 -4.14
C ASP A 168 7.62 15.10 -4.46
N ARG A 169 7.14 15.79 -5.52
CA ARG A 169 5.73 15.79 -5.92
C ARG A 169 5.55 15.66 -7.43
N LEU A 170 4.35 15.26 -7.81
CA LEU A 170 3.83 15.31 -9.17
C LEU A 170 2.82 16.43 -9.26
N TYR A 171 2.83 17.19 -10.35
CA TYR A 171 1.71 18.05 -10.69
C TYR A 171 0.77 17.29 -11.62
N LEU A 172 -0.50 17.18 -11.22
CA LEU A 172 -1.55 16.56 -12.02
C LEU A 172 -2.53 17.63 -12.48
N LEU A 173 -2.90 17.58 -13.75
CA LEU A 173 -3.82 18.51 -14.40
C LEU A 173 -4.91 17.72 -15.11
N ASP A 174 -6.16 17.86 -14.69
CA ASP A 174 -7.29 17.34 -15.45
C ASP A 174 -7.47 18.23 -16.69
N LEU A 175 -7.27 17.67 -17.89
CA LEU A 175 -7.29 18.46 -19.12
C LEU A 175 -8.69 18.95 -19.49
N ARG A 176 -9.74 18.35 -18.92
CA ARG A 176 -11.15 18.69 -19.15
C ARG A 176 -11.64 19.77 -18.19
N THR A 177 -11.23 19.73 -16.92
CA THR A 177 -11.65 20.73 -15.91
C THR A 177 -10.65 21.88 -15.75
N ALA A 178 -9.42 21.73 -16.27
CA ALA A 178 -8.29 22.62 -16.04
C ALA A 178 -7.91 22.79 -14.55
N GLU A 179 -8.38 21.87 -13.69
CA GLU A 179 -7.98 21.83 -12.29
C GLU A 179 -6.65 21.08 -12.16
N GLY A 180 -5.70 21.68 -11.45
CA GLY A 180 -4.42 21.02 -11.20
C GLY A 180 -3.87 21.27 -9.81
N SER A 181 -3.17 20.26 -9.29
CA SER A 181 -2.61 20.30 -7.94
C SER A 181 -1.36 19.44 -7.79
N PHE A 182 -0.57 19.73 -6.76
CA PHE A 182 0.66 19.00 -6.44
C PHE A 182 0.39 17.86 -5.48
N HIS A 183 0.76 16.65 -5.87
CA HIS A 183 0.59 15.43 -5.11
C HIS A 183 1.94 14.89 -4.64
N PRO A 184 2.17 14.75 -3.32
CA PRO A 184 3.35 14.03 -2.83
C PRO A 184 3.27 12.56 -3.25
N PHE A 185 4.41 11.94 -3.46
CA PHE A 185 4.47 10.49 -3.68
C PHE A 185 5.61 9.88 -2.88
N HIS A 186 5.63 8.56 -2.79
CA HIS A 186 6.71 7.81 -2.16
C HIS A 186 7.41 6.95 -3.22
N PRO A 187 8.76 6.87 -3.19
CA PRO A 187 9.50 6.06 -4.15
C PRO A 187 8.98 4.62 -4.17
N HIS A 188 8.79 4.08 -5.37
CA HIS A 188 8.30 2.72 -5.53
C HIS A 188 9.43 1.70 -5.33
N PRO A 189 9.23 0.61 -4.56
CA PRO A 189 10.30 -0.34 -4.23
C PRO A 189 10.87 -1.09 -5.45
N LEU A 190 10.07 -1.22 -6.51
CA LEU A 190 10.46 -1.89 -7.77
C LEU A 190 11.03 -0.95 -8.84
N ALA A 191 11.16 0.34 -8.57
CA ALA A 191 11.74 1.28 -9.52
C ALA A 191 13.24 1.04 -9.71
N GLY A 192 13.75 1.27 -10.92
CA GLY A 192 15.15 1.10 -11.28
C GLY A 192 15.60 -0.36 -11.31
N GLY A 193 14.70 -1.28 -11.69
CA GLY A 193 15.00 -2.72 -11.80
C GLY A 193 15.26 -3.44 -10.48
N LYS A 194 14.96 -2.79 -9.34
CA LYS A 194 15.08 -3.40 -8.00
C LYS A 194 14.10 -4.56 -7.84
N ARG A 195 14.57 -5.63 -7.19
CA ARG A 195 13.76 -6.82 -6.90
C ARG A 195 13.30 -6.83 -5.46
N PHE A 196 12.16 -7.47 -5.23
CA PHE A 196 11.67 -7.65 -3.87
C PHE A 196 12.52 -8.72 -3.17
N SER A 197 13.14 -8.38 -2.04
CA SER A 197 14.00 -9.29 -1.29
C SER A 197 13.67 -9.23 0.20
N PRO A 198 12.93 -10.22 0.72
CA PRO A 198 12.68 -10.36 2.16
C PRO A 198 13.99 -10.52 2.93
N MET A 199 14.10 -9.86 4.08
CA MET A 199 15.21 -10.07 5.00
C MET A 199 14.78 -11.02 6.12
N LYS A 200 15.46 -12.16 6.27
CA LYS A 200 15.20 -13.06 7.42
C LYS A 200 15.60 -12.35 8.70
N LEU A 201 14.67 -12.23 9.64
CA LEU A 201 14.94 -11.69 10.95
C LEU A 201 15.46 -12.80 11.85
N GLY A 202 16.57 -12.54 12.55
CA GLY A 202 17.09 -13.42 13.61
C GLY A 202 16.29 -13.33 14.92
N ILE A 203 15.02 -12.96 14.83
CA ILE A 203 14.14 -12.76 15.99
C ILE A 203 13.68 -14.14 16.44
N GLU A 204 14.36 -14.68 17.45
CA GLU A 204 13.91 -15.86 18.18
C GLU A 204 12.83 -15.51 19.22
N ARG A 205 12.65 -14.22 19.54
CA ARG A 205 11.65 -13.70 20.50
C ARG A 205 10.98 -12.41 19.99
N PRO A 206 9.69 -12.43 19.64
CA PRO A 206 8.95 -11.26 19.12
C PRO A 206 8.87 -10.06 20.08
N SER A 207 9.23 -10.27 21.35
CA SER A 207 9.28 -9.25 22.41
C SER A 207 10.53 -8.36 22.37
N GLU A 208 11.53 -8.70 21.56
CA GLU A 208 12.70 -7.82 21.38
C GLU A 208 12.29 -6.56 20.60
N PRO A 209 12.60 -5.35 21.11
CA PRO A 209 12.35 -4.13 20.36
C PRO A 209 13.13 -4.19 19.04
N GLY A 210 12.41 -4.11 17.92
CA GLY A 210 13.03 -4.04 16.61
C GLY A 210 13.98 -2.85 16.53
N PRO A 211 15.08 -2.92 15.76
CA PRO A 211 16.15 -1.93 15.80
C PRO A 211 15.79 -0.52 15.27
N ARG A 212 14.53 -0.23 14.93
CA ARG A 212 14.12 0.96 14.16
C ARG A 212 12.72 1.50 14.45
N SER A 213 12.26 1.54 15.70
CA SER A 213 11.05 2.33 15.99
C SER A 213 11.41 3.82 16.10
N GLY A 214 10.93 4.64 15.16
CA GLY A 214 10.84 6.09 15.34
C GLY A 214 9.63 6.53 16.15
N LEU A 215 8.75 5.59 16.49
CA LEU A 215 7.61 5.79 17.38
C LEU A 215 8.08 5.48 18.81
N GLU A 216 8.29 6.53 19.60
CA GLU A 216 8.53 6.41 21.03
C GLU A 216 7.36 5.65 21.70
N PRO A 217 7.62 4.78 22.69
CA PRO A 217 6.61 3.98 23.37
C PRO A 217 5.65 4.78 24.27
N ASP A 218 5.76 6.10 24.31
CA ASP A 218 5.07 6.96 25.27
C ASP A 218 3.70 7.42 24.73
N GLY A 219 2.66 6.61 24.96
CA GLY A 219 1.22 6.97 24.88
C GLY A 219 0.66 7.53 23.55
N SER A 220 1.52 7.77 22.55
CA SER A 220 1.23 8.45 21.29
C SER A 220 1.24 7.49 20.09
N GLY A 221 1.59 6.22 20.30
CA GLY A 221 1.85 5.24 19.23
C GLY A 221 0.66 4.95 18.32
N GLU A 222 -0.58 4.95 18.82
CA GLU A 222 -1.77 4.68 17.99
C GLU A 222 -2.21 5.91 17.17
N LEU A 223 -2.17 7.10 17.76
CA LEU A 223 -2.46 8.35 17.04
C LEU A 223 -1.40 8.61 15.96
N GLY A 224 -0.12 8.40 16.30
CA GLY A 224 0.98 8.47 15.34
C GLY A 224 0.83 7.47 14.20
N LEU A 225 0.38 6.24 14.48
CA LEU A 225 0.11 5.24 13.45
C LEU A 225 -1.01 5.67 12.49
N LEU A 226 -2.12 6.21 13.01
CA LEU A 226 -3.22 6.71 12.16
C LEU A 226 -2.77 7.90 11.30
N GLU A 227 -1.93 8.80 11.83
CA GLU A 227 -1.35 9.89 11.06
C GLU A 227 -0.43 9.37 9.94
N VAL A 228 0.40 8.35 10.23
CA VAL A 228 1.24 7.68 9.23
C VAL A 228 0.37 7.09 8.11
N ILE A 229 -0.68 6.34 8.47
CA ILE A 229 -1.62 5.76 7.50
C ILE A 229 -2.29 6.87 6.68
N GLY A 230 -2.65 7.99 7.30
CA GLY A 230 -3.16 9.18 6.62
C GLY A 230 -2.19 9.72 5.57
N ARG A 231 -0.89 9.83 5.89
CA ARG A 231 0.15 10.26 4.92
C ARG A 231 0.33 9.29 3.76
N LEU A 232 0.12 7.99 4.00
CA LEU A 232 0.17 6.95 2.97
C LEU A 232 -1.09 6.89 2.09
N THR A 233 -2.14 7.64 2.46
CA THR A 233 -3.43 7.62 1.77
C THR A 233 -3.55 8.79 0.80
N SER A 234 -3.68 8.48 -0.49
CA SER A 234 -3.94 9.46 -1.53
C SER A 234 -4.61 8.79 -2.73
N PRO A 235 -5.77 9.31 -3.20
CA PRO A 235 -6.45 8.77 -4.38
C PRO A 235 -5.56 8.74 -5.64
N ALA A 236 -4.61 9.68 -5.75
CA ALA A 236 -3.77 9.89 -6.93
C ALA A 236 -2.40 9.19 -6.83
N THR A 237 -1.76 9.20 -5.65
CA THR A 237 -0.36 8.73 -5.48
C THR A 237 -0.09 7.80 -4.28
N GLY A 238 -1.09 7.55 -3.43
CA GLY A 238 -0.92 6.82 -2.17
C GLY A 238 -0.75 5.30 -2.32
N ILE A 239 -0.15 4.68 -1.30
CA ILE A 239 -0.17 3.22 -1.12
C ILE A 239 -1.61 2.78 -0.90
N LEU A 240 -2.33 3.52 -0.04
CA LEU A 240 -3.75 3.39 0.15
C LEU A 240 -4.46 4.44 -0.72
N ARG A 241 -5.46 4.01 -1.49
CA ARG A 241 -6.28 4.90 -2.31
C ARG A 241 -7.56 5.33 -1.62
N VAL A 242 -8.07 4.42 -0.80
CA VAL A 242 -9.28 4.60 -0.01
C VAL A 242 -8.95 4.14 1.40
N TRP A 243 -9.29 4.97 2.37
CA TRP A 243 -9.21 4.67 3.79
C TRP A 243 -10.19 5.60 4.51
N ASP A 244 -11.45 5.18 4.55
CA ASP A 244 -12.57 5.96 5.08
C ASP A 244 -13.73 5.04 5.50
N GLU A 245 -14.73 5.60 6.16
CA GLU A 245 -15.98 4.91 6.48
C GLU A 245 -16.90 4.76 5.25
N GLY A 246 -16.78 5.68 4.28
CA GLY A 246 -17.59 5.71 3.07
C GLY A 246 -19.09 5.70 3.35
N ASP A 247 -19.79 4.81 2.66
CA ASP A 247 -21.23 4.56 2.76
C ASP A 247 -21.58 3.35 3.63
N LEU A 248 -20.62 2.83 4.41
CA LEU A 248 -20.80 1.62 5.21
C LEU A 248 -21.73 1.86 6.40
N ALA A 249 -22.58 0.87 6.70
CA ALA A 249 -23.41 0.84 7.90
C ALA A 249 -22.54 0.82 9.16
N GLN A 250 -22.60 1.88 9.97
CA GLN A 250 -21.76 2.06 11.17
C GLN A 250 -22.34 1.41 12.43
N LEU A 251 -23.33 0.51 12.29
CA LEU A 251 -23.96 -0.20 13.38
C LEU A 251 -24.20 -1.67 12.98
N PRO A 252 -24.06 -2.62 13.94
CA PRO A 252 -23.68 -2.39 15.34
C PRO A 252 -22.16 -2.18 15.54
N LEU A 253 -21.34 -2.35 14.50
CA LEU A 253 -19.89 -2.11 14.58
C LEU A 253 -19.52 -0.87 13.78
N SER A 254 -18.50 -0.13 14.23
CA SER A 254 -17.86 0.87 13.40
C SER A 254 -17.10 0.16 12.27
N LEU A 255 -17.30 0.61 11.04
CA LEU A 255 -16.71 0.00 9.85
C LEU A 255 -15.85 1.01 9.10
N CYS A 256 -14.68 0.57 8.65
CA CYS A 256 -13.81 1.34 7.78
C CYS A 256 -13.36 0.46 6.62
N ARG A 257 -13.46 0.98 5.40
CA ARG A 257 -12.93 0.32 4.21
C ARG A 257 -11.53 0.79 3.91
N VAL A 258 -10.76 -0.11 3.31
CA VAL A 258 -9.45 0.18 2.77
C VAL A 258 -9.34 -0.37 1.37
N ARG A 259 -8.62 0.34 0.51
CA ARG A 259 -8.23 -0.17 -0.79
C ARG A 259 -6.83 0.28 -1.14
N ALA A 260 -5.91 -0.67 -1.25
CA ALA A 260 -4.54 -0.41 -1.64
C ALA A 260 -4.35 -0.39 -3.17
N ALA A 261 -3.33 0.33 -3.63
CA ALA A 261 -2.84 0.21 -5.01
C ALA A 261 -2.29 -1.20 -5.26
N ASP A 262 -2.33 -1.69 -6.51
CA ASP A 262 -1.57 -2.89 -6.89
C ASP A 262 -0.10 -2.47 -7.20
N PRO A 263 0.89 -2.83 -6.35
CA PRO A 263 2.29 -2.48 -6.57
C PRO A 263 2.92 -3.05 -7.84
N LEU A 264 2.29 -4.04 -8.46
CA LEU A 264 2.85 -4.77 -9.59
C LEU A 264 2.20 -4.38 -10.91
N ALA A 265 1.13 -3.61 -10.85
CA ALA A 265 0.47 -3.15 -12.04
C ALA A 265 1.34 -2.12 -12.76
N ALA A 266 1.66 -2.42 -14.01
CA ALA A 266 2.43 -1.51 -14.87
C ALA A 266 1.62 -0.24 -15.23
N ASP A 267 0.30 -0.29 -15.11
CA ASP A 267 -0.61 0.79 -15.45
C ASP A 267 -0.74 1.87 -14.36
N GLY A 268 -0.15 1.66 -13.16
CA GLY A 268 -0.21 2.56 -11.99
C GLY A 268 -1.60 2.74 -11.37
N ALA A 269 -2.65 2.24 -12.03
CA ALA A 269 -4.05 2.54 -11.76
C ALA A 269 -4.82 1.36 -11.18
N SER A 270 -4.34 0.13 -11.40
CA SER A 270 -4.96 -1.07 -10.85
C SER A 270 -4.91 -1.08 -9.33
N LEU A 271 -6.01 -1.54 -8.73
CA LEU A 271 -6.22 -1.55 -7.28
C LEU A 271 -6.44 -2.98 -6.80
N LEU A 272 -5.95 -3.25 -5.60
CA LEU A 272 -6.31 -4.47 -4.89
C LEU A 272 -7.81 -4.48 -4.53
N PRO A 273 -8.37 -5.65 -4.19
CA PRO A 273 -9.73 -5.74 -3.68
C PRO A 273 -9.96 -4.79 -2.49
N GLU A 274 -11.19 -4.28 -2.38
CA GLU A 274 -11.60 -3.51 -1.20
C GLU A 274 -11.74 -4.47 -0.02
N GLU A 275 -11.19 -4.08 1.13
CA GLU A 275 -11.36 -4.79 2.40
C GLU A 275 -12.10 -3.90 3.39
N ILE A 276 -12.92 -4.51 4.25
CA ILE A 276 -13.68 -3.82 5.29
C ILE A 276 -13.21 -4.36 6.63
N ALA A 277 -12.72 -3.47 7.49
CA ALA A 277 -12.43 -3.78 8.87
C ALA A 277 -13.56 -3.28 9.77
N ALA A 278 -13.75 -3.98 10.89
CA ALA A 278 -14.72 -3.59 11.91
C ALA A 278 -14.05 -3.47 13.27
N GLY A 279 -14.57 -2.58 14.10
CA GLY A 279 -14.17 -2.39 15.49
C GLY A 279 -15.34 -1.93 16.34
N LEU A 280 -15.17 -1.89 17.67
CA LEU A 280 -16.18 -1.30 18.54
C LEU A 280 -16.22 0.23 18.42
N THR A 281 -15.11 0.81 17.98
CA THR A 281 -14.94 2.26 17.78
C THR A 281 -14.45 2.57 16.38
N HIS A 282 -14.73 3.79 15.88
CA HIS A 282 -14.18 4.25 14.61
C HIS A 282 -12.65 4.20 14.58
N ARG A 283 -12.02 4.46 15.73
CA ARG A 283 -10.56 4.41 15.86
C ARG A 283 -10.01 3.00 15.61
N GLU A 284 -10.60 1.99 16.26
CA GLU A 284 -10.25 0.59 16.03
C GLU A 284 -10.48 0.20 14.57
N ALA A 285 -11.66 0.52 14.00
CA ALA A 285 -11.98 0.19 12.63
C ALA A 285 -10.99 0.81 11.63
N ARG A 286 -10.63 2.09 11.81
CA ARG A 286 -9.65 2.79 10.98
C ARG A 286 -8.26 2.19 11.09
N LYS A 287 -7.80 1.90 12.31
CA LYS A 287 -6.51 1.26 12.55
C LYS A 287 -6.44 -0.10 11.85
N GLU A 288 -7.45 -0.93 12.08
CA GLU A 288 -7.55 -2.26 11.49
C GLU A 288 -7.63 -2.24 9.96
N ALA A 289 -8.39 -1.30 9.38
CA ALA A 289 -8.47 -1.09 7.95
C ALA A 289 -7.11 -0.66 7.38
N GLY A 290 -6.44 0.31 8.00
CA GLY A 290 -5.15 0.80 7.52
C GLY A 290 -4.07 -0.29 7.54
N LEU A 291 -3.94 -1.03 8.65
CA LEU A 291 -3.00 -2.15 8.76
C LEU A 291 -3.31 -3.25 7.74
N THR A 292 -4.58 -3.60 7.57
CA THR A 292 -5.02 -4.59 6.58
C THR A 292 -4.68 -4.16 5.15
N GLY A 293 -4.82 -2.88 4.82
CA GLY A 293 -4.44 -2.36 3.50
C GLY A 293 -2.94 -2.46 3.23
N ILE A 294 -2.10 -2.19 4.23
CA ILE A 294 -0.64 -2.37 4.13
C ILE A 294 -0.30 -3.86 4.00
N GLU A 295 -0.95 -4.74 4.76
CA GLU A 295 -0.80 -6.19 4.65
C GLU A 295 -1.12 -6.69 3.23
N ALA A 296 -2.24 -6.27 2.65
CA ALA A 296 -2.66 -6.63 1.30
C ALA A 296 -1.65 -6.12 0.24
N TYR A 297 -1.22 -4.87 0.36
CA TYR A 297 -0.21 -4.27 -0.51
C TYR A 297 1.10 -5.06 -0.50
N VAL A 298 1.61 -5.40 0.68
CA VAL A 298 2.86 -6.13 0.86
C VAL A 298 2.70 -7.60 0.45
N ALA A 299 1.57 -8.23 0.74
CA ALA A 299 1.27 -9.59 0.29
C ALA A 299 1.27 -9.71 -1.23
N ARG A 300 0.74 -8.70 -1.93
CA ARG A 300 0.78 -8.65 -3.39
C ARG A 300 2.22 -8.65 -3.91
N MET A 301 3.11 -7.82 -3.35
CA MET A 301 4.53 -7.81 -3.72
C MET A 301 5.24 -9.11 -3.36
N ALA A 302 4.95 -9.65 -2.18
CA ALA A 302 5.62 -10.83 -1.65
C ALA A 302 5.24 -12.12 -2.41
N GLY A 303 4.07 -12.15 -3.05
CA GLY A 303 3.52 -13.33 -3.74
C GLY A 303 3.78 -13.40 -5.25
N SER A 304 4.36 -12.38 -5.88
CA SER A 304 4.39 -12.27 -7.34
C SER A 304 5.65 -12.71 -8.05
N GLU A 305 6.77 -12.78 -7.35
CA GLU A 305 7.98 -13.35 -7.95
C GLU A 305 7.81 -14.87 -7.96
N GLU A 306 7.74 -15.51 -9.14
CA GLU A 306 7.62 -16.98 -9.25
C GLU A 306 8.67 -17.72 -8.42
N ARG A 307 9.89 -17.18 -8.37
CA ARG A 307 10.96 -17.70 -7.52
C ARG A 307 10.58 -17.60 -6.05
N MET A 308 9.97 -16.50 -5.63
CA MET A 308 9.63 -16.20 -4.25
C MET A 308 8.36 -16.94 -3.79
N ALA A 309 7.35 -17.07 -4.65
CA ALA A 309 6.20 -17.94 -4.43
C ALA A 309 6.62 -19.42 -4.30
N ARG A 310 7.71 -19.84 -4.97
CA ARG A 310 8.32 -21.17 -4.81
C ARG A 310 9.26 -21.26 -3.60
N THR A 311 9.88 -20.15 -3.19
CA THR A 311 10.89 -20.12 -2.10
C THR A 311 10.25 -19.93 -0.73
N TYR A 312 9.17 -19.16 -0.63
CA TYR A 312 8.50 -18.82 0.61
C TYR A 312 7.01 -19.15 0.51
N ASP A 313 6.60 -20.24 1.16
CA ASP A 313 5.19 -20.49 1.45
C ASP A 313 4.79 -19.65 2.67
N TRP A 314 4.49 -18.37 2.42
CA TRP A 314 4.10 -17.43 3.47
C TRP A 314 2.88 -17.97 4.21
N PHE A 315 3.06 -18.32 5.47
CA PHE A 315 1.98 -18.73 6.37
C PHE A 315 1.01 -17.57 6.58
N GLY A 316 1.54 -16.39 6.88
CA GLY A 316 0.77 -15.14 7.01
C GLY A 316 1.66 -13.91 6.97
N ILE A 317 1.06 -12.75 6.70
CA ILE A 317 1.70 -11.44 6.64
C ILE A 317 0.93 -10.51 7.57
N GLY A 318 1.65 -9.70 8.34
CA GLY A 318 1.07 -8.79 9.33
C GLY A 318 1.83 -7.48 9.39
N ALA A 319 1.10 -6.38 9.53
CA ALA A 319 1.64 -5.05 9.77
C ALA A 319 1.19 -4.55 11.14
N GLY A 320 2.03 -3.79 11.83
CA GLY A 320 1.70 -3.27 13.16
C GLY A 320 2.48 -2.01 13.51
N GLY A 321 1.93 -1.26 14.46
CA GLY A 321 2.64 -0.18 15.14
C GLY A 321 3.72 -0.70 16.09
N THR A 322 3.75 -2.00 16.37
CA THR A 322 4.79 -2.71 17.12
C THR A 322 5.14 -4.05 16.45
N VAL A 323 6.32 -4.60 16.75
CA VAL A 323 6.73 -5.95 16.28
C VAL A 323 5.78 -7.04 16.79
N PRO A 324 5.38 -7.08 18.09
CA PRO A 324 4.38 -8.04 18.56
C PRO A 324 3.04 -7.95 17.84
N GLU A 325 2.55 -6.74 17.55
CA GLU A 325 1.31 -6.55 16.81
C GLU A 325 1.40 -7.16 15.40
N ALA A 326 2.46 -6.81 14.66
CA ALA A 326 2.70 -7.35 13.33
C ALA A 326 2.79 -8.89 13.35
N PHE A 327 3.46 -9.45 14.36
CA PHE A 327 3.59 -10.89 14.55
C PHE A 327 2.25 -11.58 14.84
N ASN A 328 1.52 -11.09 15.84
CA ASN A 328 0.23 -11.64 16.25
C ASN A 328 -0.79 -11.58 15.11
N ARG A 329 -0.80 -10.49 14.35
CA ARG A 329 -1.63 -10.33 13.15
C ARG A 329 -1.24 -11.30 12.05
N ALA A 330 0.05 -11.42 11.73
CA ALA A 330 0.52 -12.35 10.72
C ALA A 330 0.14 -13.81 11.05
N LEU A 331 0.32 -14.22 12.30
CA LEU A 331 -0.04 -15.55 12.77
C LEU A 331 -1.56 -15.79 12.73
N SER A 332 -2.35 -14.82 13.21
CA SER A 332 -3.82 -14.89 13.17
C SER A 332 -4.36 -15.00 11.74
N ARG A 333 -3.81 -14.22 10.80
CA ARG A 333 -4.16 -14.30 9.36
C ARG A 333 -3.81 -15.66 8.76
N GLY A 334 -2.66 -16.21 9.09
CA GLY A 334 -2.26 -17.54 8.63
C GLY A 334 -3.17 -18.65 9.17
N LEU A 335 -3.57 -18.57 10.44
CA LEU A 335 -4.54 -19.48 11.04
C LEU A 335 -5.91 -19.40 10.35
N ALA A 336 -6.42 -18.19 10.13
CA ALA A 336 -7.70 -17.97 9.44
C ALA A 336 -7.69 -18.57 8.02
N ARG A 337 -6.63 -18.29 7.24
CA ARG A 337 -6.46 -18.83 5.88
C ARG A 337 -6.37 -20.36 5.87
N ARG A 338 -5.69 -20.96 6.84
CA ARG A 338 -5.59 -22.43 6.96
C ARG A 338 -6.93 -23.04 7.36
N ALA A 339 -7.69 -22.38 8.23
CA ALA A 339 -9.04 -22.79 8.60
C ALA A 339 -10.00 -22.73 7.40
N GLU A 340 -9.91 -21.70 6.57
CA GLU A 340 -10.67 -21.58 5.31
C GLU A 340 -10.36 -22.70 4.33
N LYS A 341 -9.07 -22.96 4.05
CA LYS A 341 -8.64 -24.06 3.17
C LYS A 341 -9.14 -25.40 3.67
N ALA A 342 -9.07 -25.65 4.99
CA ALA A 342 -9.55 -26.90 5.58
C ALA A 342 -11.08 -27.04 5.46
N ALA A 343 -11.83 -25.97 5.68
CA ALA A 343 -13.28 -25.95 5.55
C ALA A 343 -13.75 -26.17 4.10
N ALA A 344 -12.97 -25.73 3.11
CA ALA A 344 -13.26 -26.00 1.70
C ALA A 344 -13.06 -27.47 1.31
N ALA A 345 -12.15 -28.19 2.00
CA ALA A 345 -11.84 -29.58 1.70
C ALA A 345 -12.81 -30.58 2.37
N ARG A 346 -13.31 -30.26 3.57
CA ARG A 346 -14.20 -31.14 4.33
C ARG A 346 -15.09 -30.33 5.28
N PRO A 347 -16.35 -30.77 5.52
CA PRO A 347 -17.20 -30.18 6.55
C PRO A 347 -16.51 -30.20 7.92
N ALA A 348 -16.54 -29.06 8.61
CA ALA A 348 -15.94 -28.94 9.93
C ALA A 348 -16.73 -29.75 10.97
N ALA A 349 -16.02 -30.41 11.89
CA ALA A 349 -16.62 -30.97 13.10
C ALA A 349 -16.75 -29.85 14.14
N VAL A 350 -17.97 -29.61 14.61
CA VAL A 350 -18.24 -28.57 15.62
C VAL A 350 -18.99 -29.19 16.79
N ARG A 351 -18.47 -29.01 17.99
CA ARG A 351 -19.10 -29.43 19.24
C ARG A 351 -19.81 -28.23 19.85
N GLU A 352 -21.14 -28.26 19.91
CA GLU A 352 -21.92 -27.18 20.54
C GLU A 352 -21.57 -27.06 22.04
N ARG A 353 -21.43 -25.85 22.56
CA ARG A 353 -21.08 -25.60 23.97
C ARG A 353 -22.10 -24.65 24.62
N ARG A 354 -22.36 -24.87 25.90
CA ARG A 354 -23.06 -23.87 26.72
C ARG A 354 -22.12 -22.72 27.00
N LEU A 355 -22.59 -21.49 26.76
CA LEU A 355 -21.85 -20.29 27.11
C LEU A 355 -21.85 -20.10 28.63
N GLY A 356 -20.68 -19.86 29.21
CA GLY A 356 -20.49 -19.46 30.60
C GLY A 356 -20.43 -17.94 30.74
N THR A 357 -19.46 -17.43 31.49
CA THR A 357 -19.24 -15.98 31.63
C THR A 357 -18.47 -15.39 30.45
N ILE A 358 -18.77 -14.15 30.07
CA ILE A 358 -17.97 -13.37 29.11
C ILE A 358 -17.40 -12.12 29.80
N GLU A 359 -16.12 -12.16 30.10
CA GLU A 359 -15.37 -11.05 30.69
C GLU A 359 -14.91 -10.06 29.61
N ASP A 360 -14.48 -10.56 28.46
CA ASP A 360 -14.01 -9.78 27.31
C ASP A 360 -15.08 -8.82 26.78
N VAL A 361 -14.72 -7.53 26.66
CA VAL A 361 -15.65 -6.47 26.27
C VAL A 361 -16.14 -6.63 24.84
N HIS A 362 -15.27 -6.96 23.89
CA HIS A 362 -15.61 -7.16 22.48
C HIS A 362 -16.53 -8.35 22.29
N CYS A 363 -16.20 -9.51 22.87
CA CYS A 363 -17.05 -10.69 22.79
C CYS A 363 -18.43 -10.42 23.41
N ARG A 364 -18.47 -9.75 24.58
CA ARG A 364 -19.73 -9.45 25.27
C ARG A 364 -20.61 -8.50 24.47
N TYR A 365 -20.00 -7.46 23.87
CA TYR A 365 -20.71 -6.53 23.00
C TYR A 365 -21.28 -7.24 21.78
N CYS A 366 -20.44 -7.96 21.03
CA CYS A 366 -20.86 -8.62 19.80
C CYS A 366 -21.90 -9.70 20.04
N TRP A 367 -21.78 -10.45 21.14
CA TRP A 367 -22.78 -11.44 21.54
C TRP A 367 -24.15 -10.80 21.81
N ARG A 368 -24.18 -9.68 22.53
CA ARG A 368 -25.42 -8.94 22.82
C ARG A 368 -26.03 -8.36 21.54
N ALA A 369 -25.21 -7.76 20.67
CA ALA A 369 -25.66 -7.24 19.39
C ALA A 369 -26.31 -8.34 18.53
N LEU A 370 -25.65 -9.50 18.38
CA LEU A 370 -26.24 -10.64 17.67
C LEU A 370 -27.56 -11.11 18.29
N THR A 371 -27.62 -11.17 19.62
CA THR A 371 -28.83 -11.60 20.34
C THR A 371 -30.00 -10.66 20.05
N ILE A 372 -29.75 -9.35 19.98
CA ILE A 372 -30.75 -8.33 19.64
C ILE A 372 -31.23 -8.50 18.20
N GLU A 373 -30.30 -8.59 17.25
CA GLU A 373 -30.60 -8.69 15.81
C GLU A 373 -31.33 -9.99 15.45
N LEU A 374 -31.03 -11.10 16.13
CA LEU A 374 -31.65 -12.40 15.91
C LEU A 374 -32.91 -12.63 16.76
N GLY A 375 -33.16 -11.78 17.76
CA GLY A 375 -34.20 -11.98 18.79
C GLY A 375 -33.96 -13.17 19.73
N THR A 376 -32.90 -13.95 19.53
CA THR A 376 -32.53 -15.12 20.35
C THR A 376 -31.01 -15.22 20.48
N PRO A 377 -30.49 -15.78 21.60
CA PRO A 377 -29.05 -15.96 21.75
C PRO A 377 -28.48 -16.89 20.67
N PRO A 378 -27.32 -16.56 20.07
CA PRO A 378 -26.68 -17.43 19.10
C PRO A 378 -26.18 -18.73 19.75
N VAL A 379 -25.90 -19.76 18.93
CA VAL A 379 -25.34 -21.03 19.44
C VAL A 379 -23.83 -21.01 19.34
N LEU A 380 -23.17 -21.35 20.44
CA LEU A 380 -21.71 -21.44 20.52
C LEU A 380 -21.23 -22.86 20.18
N GLY A 381 -20.12 -22.96 19.48
CA GLY A 381 -19.44 -24.22 19.21
C GLY A 381 -17.93 -24.10 19.31
N GLU A 382 -17.29 -25.23 19.58
CA GLU A 382 -15.84 -25.41 19.48
C GLU A 382 -15.52 -26.33 18.30
N GLY A 383 -14.53 -25.95 17.51
CA GLY A 383 -13.98 -26.77 16.44
C GLY A 383 -12.67 -27.41 16.82
N GLU A 384 -12.07 -28.11 15.86
CA GLU A 384 -10.72 -28.65 15.99
C GLU A 384 -9.67 -27.53 16.10
N ASP A 385 -8.70 -27.73 16.98
CA ASP A 385 -7.55 -26.85 17.10
C ASP A 385 -6.69 -26.89 15.83
N ARG A 386 -6.12 -25.75 15.47
CA ARG A 386 -5.26 -25.58 14.29
C ARG A 386 -3.87 -25.18 14.76
N LEU A 387 -2.88 -26.05 14.56
CA LEU A 387 -1.50 -25.82 15.02
C LEU A 387 -1.41 -25.58 16.55
N GLY A 388 -2.33 -26.18 17.31
CA GLY A 388 -2.46 -25.97 18.76
C GLY A 388 -3.26 -24.74 19.17
N PHE A 389 -3.82 -23.98 18.21
CA PHE A 389 -4.65 -22.81 18.47
C PHE A 389 -6.15 -23.12 18.37
N PRO A 390 -6.99 -22.53 19.23
CA PRO A 390 -8.41 -22.82 19.26
C PRO A 390 -9.16 -22.29 18.04
N THR A 391 -10.18 -23.05 17.61
CA THR A 391 -11.19 -22.61 16.65
C THR A 391 -12.55 -22.53 17.33
N MET A 392 -13.18 -21.35 17.28
CA MET A 392 -14.51 -21.12 17.83
C MET A 392 -15.53 -20.94 16.71
N TRP A 393 -16.78 -21.30 16.98
CA TRP A 393 -17.88 -21.25 16.03
C TRP A 393 -19.10 -20.59 16.65
N VAL A 394 -19.79 -19.78 15.85
CA VAL A 394 -21.05 -19.12 16.22
C VAL A 394 -22.09 -19.43 15.16
N ARG A 395 -23.25 -19.94 15.58
CA ARG A 395 -24.40 -20.13 14.70
C ARG A 395 -25.34 -18.94 14.82
N ALA A 396 -25.49 -18.21 13.72
CA ALA A 396 -26.33 -17.01 13.60
C ALA A 396 -27.08 -17.05 12.26
N GLY A 397 -28.36 -16.64 12.22
CA GLY A 397 -29.13 -16.61 10.97
C GLY A 397 -29.18 -17.95 10.21
N GLY A 398 -29.14 -19.08 10.94
CA GLY A 398 -29.10 -20.43 10.36
C GLY A 398 -27.75 -20.86 9.76
N ARG A 399 -26.69 -20.07 9.92
CA ARG A 399 -25.35 -20.32 9.36
C ARG A 399 -24.30 -20.39 10.46
N TRP A 400 -23.25 -21.17 10.22
CA TRP A 400 -22.09 -21.28 11.10
C TRP A 400 -20.95 -20.38 10.63
N HIS A 401 -20.42 -19.60 11.56
CA HIS A 401 -19.30 -18.68 11.38
C HIS A 401 -18.13 -19.15 12.24
N ALA A 402 -16.96 -19.32 11.63
CA ALA A 402 -15.77 -19.79 12.34
C ALA A 402 -14.80 -18.62 12.58
N GLY A 403 -14.09 -18.69 13.70
CA GLY A 403 -12.94 -17.85 13.99
C GLY A 403 -11.82 -18.71 14.57
N ALA A 404 -10.61 -18.59 14.01
CA ALA A 404 -9.40 -19.12 14.60
C ALA A 404 -8.63 -17.97 15.24
N GLY A 405 -8.02 -18.20 16.39
CA GLY A 405 -7.32 -17.13 17.12
C GLY A 405 -6.24 -17.67 18.04
N LEU A 406 -5.37 -16.77 18.50
CA LEU A 406 -4.22 -17.11 19.35
C LEU A 406 -4.63 -17.65 20.74
N ASN A 407 -5.87 -17.37 21.14
CA ASN A 407 -6.53 -17.96 22.29
C ASN A 407 -8.04 -18.02 22.03
N ARG A 408 -8.79 -18.62 22.97
CA ARG A 408 -10.25 -18.85 22.82
C ARG A 408 -11.03 -17.54 22.69
N THR A 409 -10.65 -16.50 23.43
CA THR A 409 -11.31 -15.20 23.38
C THR A 409 -11.15 -14.55 22.01
N LEU A 410 -9.95 -14.52 21.45
CA LEU A 410 -9.69 -13.96 20.12
C LEU A 410 -10.36 -14.79 19.01
N ALA A 411 -10.36 -16.12 19.14
CA ALA A 411 -11.07 -17.00 18.23
C ALA A 411 -12.58 -16.74 18.25
N LEU A 412 -13.18 -16.56 19.44
CA LEU A 412 -14.60 -16.22 19.57
C LEU A 412 -14.90 -14.81 19.04
N ARG A 413 -14.05 -13.82 19.33
CA ARG A 413 -14.18 -12.44 18.82
C ARG A 413 -14.27 -12.43 17.30
N SER A 414 -13.38 -13.15 16.62
CA SER A 414 -13.39 -13.32 15.17
C SER A 414 -14.68 -13.98 14.65
N ALA A 415 -15.13 -15.06 15.30
CA ALA A 415 -16.36 -15.77 14.93
C ALA A 415 -17.61 -14.88 15.09
N LEU A 416 -17.70 -14.13 16.19
CA LEU A 416 -18.80 -13.20 16.47
C LEU A 416 -18.84 -12.04 15.48
N GLN A 417 -17.68 -11.46 15.15
CA GLN A 417 -17.59 -10.39 14.16
C GLN A 417 -18.00 -10.88 12.76
N SER A 418 -17.57 -12.08 12.36
CA SER A 418 -18.00 -12.69 11.10
C SER A 418 -19.51 -12.94 11.08
N ALA A 419 -20.09 -13.42 12.18
CA ALA A 419 -21.53 -13.61 12.31
C ALA A 419 -22.29 -12.27 12.23
N LEU A 420 -21.81 -11.23 12.92
CA LEU A 420 -22.42 -9.89 12.87
C LEU A 420 -22.41 -9.30 11.48
N LEU A 421 -21.27 -9.32 10.78
CA LEU A 421 -21.17 -8.78 9.42
C LEU A 421 -22.00 -9.58 8.41
N SER A 422 -22.40 -10.81 8.75
CA SER A 422 -23.30 -11.61 7.92
C SER A 422 -24.78 -11.31 8.20
N VAL A 423 -25.15 -10.96 9.44
CA VAL A 423 -26.54 -10.63 9.82
C VAL A 423 -26.83 -9.16 9.53
N CYS A 424 -25.86 -8.28 9.80
CA CYS A 424 -25.88 -6.85 9.57
C CYS A 424 -24.84 -6.53 8.49
N PRO A 425 -25.17 -6.69 7.20
CA PRO A 425 -24.21 -6.51 6.13
C PRO A 425 -23.68 -5.06 6.08
N PRO A 426 -22.40 -4.84 5.76
CA PRO A 426 -21.80 -3.51 5.68
C PRO A 426 -22.49 -2.54 4.71
N ARG A 427 -23.15 -3.08 3.67
CA ARG A 427 -23.90 -2.30 2.68
C ARG A 427 -25.32 -2.83 2.55
N PRO A 428 -26.32 -1.94 2.39
CA PRO A 428 -27.69 -2.35 2.09
C PRO A 428 -27.75 -3.20 0.82
N GLY A 429 -28.45 -4.33 0.87
CA GLY A 429 -28.62 -5.23 -0.28
C GLY A 429 -27.38 -6.05 -0.66
N ALA A 430 -26.29 -6.00 0.11
CA ALA A 430 -25.18 -6.93 -0.08
C ALA A 430 -25.66 -8.37 0.13
N ALA A 431 -25.26 -9.27 -0.76
CA ALA A 431 -25.57 -10.68 -0.59
C ALA A 431 -24.92 -11.20 0.70
N PRO A 432 -25.64 -11.96 1.54
CA PRO A 432 -25.06 -12.55 2.72
C PRO A 432 -23.91 -13.47 2.31
N ALA A 433 -22.82 -13.44 3.06
CA ALA A 433 -21.70 -14.35 2.85
C ALA A 433 -22.21 -15.80 2.85
N ALA A 434 -21.69 -16.62 1.95
CA ALA A 434 -22.06 -18.03 1.88
C ALA A 434 -21.75 -18.70 3.22
N GLY A 435 -22.79 -19.23 3.88
CA GLY A 435 -22.64 -19.98 5.12
C GLY A 435 -21.82 -21.25 4.91
N ARG A 436 -21.04 -21.65 5.92
CA ARG A 436 -20.19 -22.85 5.84
C ARG A 436 -20.99 -24.11 6.13
N GLU A 437 -20.72 -25.17 5.39
CA GLU A 437 -21.21 -26.52 5.71
C GLU A 437 -20.46 -27.06 6.94
N VAL A 438 -21.22 -27.50 7.95
CA VAL A 438 -20.70 -27.95 9.23
C VAL A 438 -21.40 -29.22 9.67
N ARG A 439 -20.63 -30.20 10.16
CA ARG A 439 -21.13 -31.36 10.90
C ARG A 439 -21.13 -31.02 12.38
N ALA A 440 -22.26 -30.48 12.84
CA ALA A 440 -22.43 -30.13 14.24
C ALA A 440 -22.83 -31.37 15.05
N THR A 441 -22.14 -31.59 16.17
CA THR A 441 -22.53 -32.51 17.22
C THR A 441 -22.89 -31.71 18.46
N THR A 442 -24.01 -32.05 19.09
CA THR A 442 -24.36 -31.49 20.38
C THR A 442 -23.39 -32.04 21.43
N ALA A 443 -22.78 -31.19 22.26
CA ALA A 443 -22.03 -31.70 23.39
C ALA A 443 -22.94 -32.49 24.33
N ALA A 444 -22.35 -33.45 25.05
CA ALA A 444 -23.00 -34.09 26.18
C ALA A 444 -23.52 -33.03 27.17
N ALA A 445 -24.71 -33.24 27.72
CA ALA A 445 -25.36 -32.31 28.64
C ALA A 445 -24.52 -31.97 29.89
N GLU A 446 -23.52 -32.80 30.20
CA GLU A 446 -22.59 -32.69 31.33
C GLU A 446 -21.32 -31.87 31.04
N ALA A 447 -21.09 -31.43 29.80
CA ALA A 447 -19.93 -30.60 29.49
C ALA A 447 -20.01 -29.26 30.25
N PRO A 448 -18.94 -28.83 30.95
CA PRO A 448 -18.97 -27.57 31.70
C PRO A 448 -19.23 -26.40 30.75
N PRO A 449 -19.87 -25.32 31.23
CA PRO A 449 -19.98 -24.07 30.48
C PRO A 449 -18.60 -23.58 30.02
N LEU A 450 -18.56 -22.91 28.87
CA LEU A 450 -17.34 -22.33 28.34
C LEU A 450 -17.26 -20.85 28.74
N ASP A 451 -16.35 -20.56 29.67
CA ASP A 451 -16.04 -19.19 30.07
C ASP A 451 -15.07 -18.54 29.07
N ILE A 452 -15.29 -17.24 28.82
CA ILE A 452 -14.53 -16.41 27.90
C ILE A 452 -13.85 -15.31 28.72
N PRO A 453 -12.57 -15.50 29.10
CA PRO A 453 -11.85 -14.54 29.92
C PRO A 453 -11.48 -13.29 29.10
N GLU A 454 -11.13 -12.22 29.82
CA GLU A 454 -10.45 -11.08 29.21
C GLU A 454 -9.12 -11.52 28.58
N THR A 455 -8.77 -10.92 27.45
CA THR A 455 -7.53 -11.22 26.73
C THR A 455 -6.70 -9.95 26.57
N GLU A 456 -5.39 -10.15 26.46
CA GLU A 456 -4.46 -9.09 26.08
C GLU A 456 -4.78 -8.55 24.67
N GLU A 457 -4.47 -7.27 24.46
CA GLU A 457 -4.60 -6.60 23.17
C GLU A 457 -3.71 -7.24 22.09
N PRO A 458 -4.06 -7.14 20.80
CA PRO A 458 -3.26 -7.69 19.70
C PRO A 458 -1.81 -7.18 19.67
N SER A 459 -1.53 -6.01 20.23
CA SER A 459 -0.18 -5.44 20.34
C SER A 459 0.66 -5.99 21.50
N SER A 460 0.11 -6.88 22.33
CA SER A 460 0.82 -7.43 23.48
C SER A 460 1.99 -8.32 23.08
N ALA A 461 3.15 -8.05 23.68
CA ALA A 461 4.34 -8.89 23.59
C ALA A 461 4.11 -10.28 24.23
N ARG A 462 3.37 -10.35 25.34
CA ARG A 462 3.11 -11.59 26.05
C ARG A 462 2.24 -12.55 25.23
N LEU A 463 1.22 -12.03 24.56
CA LEU A 463 0.44 -12.79 23.58
C LEU A 463 1.32 -13.39 22.47
N ALA A 464 2.30 -12.62 21.97
CA ALA A 464 3.23 -13.08 20.94
C ALA A 464 4.17 -14.19 21.46
N GLU A 465 4.69 -14.05 22.67
CA GLU A 465 5.53 -15.05 23.33
C GLU A 465 4.78 -16.35 23.59
N ASP A 466 3.54 -16.26 24.10
CA ASP A 466 2.69 -17.41 24.36
C ASP A 466 2.33 -18.14 23.05
N ALA A 467 1.99 -17.38 22.00
CA ALA A 467 1.72 -17.95 20.69
C ALA A 467 2.95 -18.66 20.10
N LEU A 468 4.14 -18.07 20.21
CA LEU A 468 5.38 -18.72 19.77
C LEU A 468 5.64 -20.02 20.55
N ARG A 469 5.39 -20.03 21.87
CA ARG A 469 5.51 -21.23 22.71
C ARG A 469 4.56 -22.34 22.24
N ILE A 470 3.33 -22.00 21.88
CA ILE A 470 2.34 -22.95 21.34
C ILE A 470 2.84 -23.54 20.01
N VAL A 471 3.33 -22.71 19.09
CA VAL A 471 3.88 -23.17 17.80
C VAL A 471 5.02 -24.17 18.00
N MET A 472 5.99 -23.84 18.87
CA MET A 472 7.13 -24.70 19.16
C MET A 472 6.71 -26.01 19.84
N ALA A 473 5.76 -25.96 20.79
CA ALA A 473 5.23 -27.14 21.48
C ALA A 473 4.51 -28.11 20.52
N ASN A 474 3.96 -27.60 19.41
CA ASN A 474 3.29 -28.39 18.38
C ASN A 474 4.24 -28.84 17.26
N LYS A 475 5.56 -28.84 17.50
CA LYS A 475 6.60 -29.29 16.57
C LYS A 475 6.61 -28.52 15.24
N TYR A 476 6.32 -27.22 15.28
CA TYR A 476 6.51 -26.36 14.12
C TYR A 476 7.69 -25.43 14.33
N ARG A 477 8.43 -25.16 13.26
CA ARG A 477 9.47 -24.13 13.21
C ARG A 477 8.90 -22.90 12.52
N LEU A 478 9.04 -21.75 13.17
CA LEU A 478 8.61 -20.46 12.62
C LEU A 478 9.84 -19.66 12.18
N SER A 479 9.86 -19.20 10.92
CA SER A 479 10.83 -18.23 10.43
C SER A 479 10.14 -16.89 10.17
N ILE A 480 10.72 -15.81 10.69
CA ILE A 480 10.19 -14.45 10.58
C ILE A 480 11.03 -13.67 9.56
N TYR A 481 10.37 -12.91 8.69
CA TYR A 481 11.00 -12.08 7.68
C TYR A 481 10.48 -10.65 7.76
N GLU A 482 11.36 -9.66 7.58
CA GLU A 482 10.98 -8.28 7.37
C GLU A 482 10.58 -8.07 5.91
N LEU A 483 9.36 -7.58 5.70
CA LEU A 483 8.79 -7.32 4.39
C LEU A 483 8.62 -5.83 4.10
N ALA A 484 8.92 -4.95 5.06
CA ALA A 484 8.99 -3.51 4.83
C ALA A 484 10.15 -3.22 3.87
N MET A 485 9.89 -3.13 2.57
CA MET A 485 10.92 -2.78 1.58
C MET A 485 10.99 -1.29 1.30
N GLU A 486 9.88 -0.60 1.47
CA GLU A 486 9.82 0.82 1.25
C GLU A 486 10.48 1.59 2.40
N PRO A 487 11.24 2.66 2.10
CA PRO A 487 11.82 3.50 3.13
C PRO A 487 10.79 4.04 4.12
N ILE A 488 9.58 4.39 3.64
CA ILE A 488 8.52 4.90 4.51
C ILE A 488 7.98 3.82 5.45
N LEU A 489 7.74 2.60 4.95
CA LEU A 489 7.28 1.50 5.79
C LEU A 489 8.34 1.10 6.82
N ARG A 490 9.62 1.09 6.46
CA ARG A 490 10.73 0.79 7.39
C ARG A 490 10.93 1.83 8.48
N ARG A 491 10.59 3.09 8.21
CA ARG A 491 10.80 4.21 9.14
C ARG A 491 9.62 4.42 10.07
N GLU A 492 8.41 4.28 9.53
CA GLU A 492 7.18 4.70 10.20
C GLU A 492 6.42 3.54 10.84
N PHE A 493 6.66 2.29 10.42
CA PHE A 493 6.09 1.11 11.05
C PHE A 493 7.16 0.37 11.82
N ALA A 494 6.83 -0.04 13.05
CA ALA A 494 7.73 -0.86 13.85
C ALA A 494 7.80 -2.31 13.32
N GLY A 495 6.82 -2.78 12.54
CA GLY A 495 6.88 -4.10 11.92
C GLY A 495 5.95 -4.28 10.73
N VAL A 496 6.51 -4.76 9.62
CA VAL A 496 5.78 -5.44 8.53
C VAL A 496 6.45 -6.78 8.33
N LEU A 497 5.79 -7.84 8.78
CA LEU A 497 6.39 -9.16 8.94
C LEU A 497 5.72 -10.20 8.06
N GLY A 498 6.53 -11.09 7.52
CA GLY A 498 6.12 -12.33 6.88
C GLY A 498 6.53 -13.52 7.72
N LEU A 499 5.60 -14.45 7.94
CA LEU A 499 5.86 -15.69 8.66
C LEU A 499 5.91 -16.86 7.68
N VAL A 500 6.92 -17.71 7.82
CA VAL A 500 7.00 -19.02 7.15
C VAL A 500 6.96 -20.09 8.23
N LEU A 501 6.10 -21.08 8.03
CA LEU A 501 5.90 -22.19 8.96
C LEU A 501 6.37 -23.48 8.32
N GLU A 502 7.29 -24.17 8.98
CA GLU A 502 7.83 -25.45 8.55
C GLU A 502 7.51 -26.51 9.61
N GLU A 503 7.19 -27.73 9.18
CA GLU A 503 7.10 -28.87 10.11
C GLU A 503 8.49 -29.14 10.70
N GLY A 504 8.56 -29.17 12.02
CA GLY A 504 9.77 -29.54 12.74
C GLY A 504 10.07 -31.04 12.59
N PRO A 505 11.33 -31.43 12.84
CA PRO A 505 11.77 -32.83 12.76
C PRO A 505 11.06 -33.77 13.75
#